data_AF-A0A925UEN2-F1
#
_entry.id   AF-A0A925UEN2-F1
#
_cell.length_a   1.000
_cell.length_b   1.000
_cell.length_c   1.000
_cell.angle_alpha   90.00
_cell.angle_beta   90.00
_cell.angle_gamma   90.00
#
_symmetry.space_group_name_H-M   'P 1'
#
loop_
_entity.id
_entity.type
_entity.pdbx_description
1 polymer ?
#
loop_
_entity_poly.entity_id
_entity_poly.type
_entity_poly.pdbx_seq_one_letter_code
_entity_poly.pdbx_strand_id
1 'polypeptide(L)' 'MNTAVTPLPMTRAASASASTGAGLRRQFSRAGTAVWGALQSLGRARAHAQLLELADRCEALQPTLAKELRAASRQGPMD' A
#
# COMPACT_ATOMS: atom_id res chain seq x y z
N MET A 1 44.19 18.78 49.03
CA MET A 1 44.46 18.32 47.64
C MET A 1 43.12 17.95 47.02
N ASN A 2 42.52 18.85 46.23
CA ASN A 2 41.25 18.60 45.56
C ASN A 2 41.52 18.13 44.13
N THR A 3 41.23 16.86 43.84
CA THR A 3 41.22 16.32 42.48
C THR A 3 39.90 16.68 41.81
N ALA A 4 39.89 17.76 41.05
CA ALA A 4 38.79 18.06 40.13
C ALA A 4 38.82 17.02 39.00
N VAL A 5 37.89 16.06 39.05
CA VAL A 5 37.68 15.09 37.97
C VAL A 5 36.80 15.76 36.92
N THR A 6 37.38 16.08 35.77
CA THR A 6 36.66 16.58 34.60
C THR A 6 35.97 15.41 33.90
N PRO A 7 34.63 15.37 33.78
CA PRO A 7 33.95 14.31 33.04
C PRO A 7 34.15 14.50 31.52
N LEU A 8 34.67 13.46 30.86
CA LEU A 8 34.84 13.40 29.40
C LEU A 8 33.49 13.37 28.67
N PRO A 9 33.41 13.88 27.42
CA PRO A 9 32.17 14.03 26.66
C PRO A 9 31.69 12.71 26.05
N MET A 10 31.37 11.71 26.88
CA MET A 10 30.81 10.42 26.42
C MET A 10 29.39 10.54 25.86
N THR A 11 28.66 11.59 26.22
CA THR A 11 27.24 11.78 25.87
C THR A 11 27.02 12.13 24.39
N ARG A 12 27.98 12.79 23.74
CA ARG A 12 27.80 13.34 22.37
C ARG A 12 27.88 12.27 21.27
N ALA A 13 28.73 11.26 21.45
CA ALA A 13 28.87 10.16 20.50
C ALA A 13 27.66 9.20 20.54
N ALA A 14 27.13 8.92 21.73
CA ALA A 14 25.94 8.10 21.91
C ALA A 14 24.69 8.76 21.29
N SER A 15 24.52 10.07 21.44
CA SER A 15 23.40 10.82 20.82
C SER A 15 23.48 10.86 19.30
N ALA A 16 24.69 10.98 18.73
CA ALA A 16 24.89 10.96 17.28
C ALA A 16 24.54 9.58 16.69
N SER A 17 25.00 8.50 17.32
CA SER A 17 24.68 7.13 16.90
C SER A 17 23.18 6.82 16.99
N ALA A 18 22.52 7.24 18.08
CA ALA A 18 21.07 7.09 18.24
C ALA A 18 20.27 7.89 17.19
N SER A 19 20.71 9.10 16.83
CA SER A 19 20.06 9.93 15.81
C SER A 19 20.17 9.30 14.41
N THR A 20 21.31 8.69 14.08
CA THR A 20 21.54 7.98 12.81
C THR A 20 20.68 6.72 12.72
N GLY A 21 20.61 5.92 13.79
CA GLY A 21 19.76 4.73 13.85
C GLY A 21 18.27 5.04 13.72
N ALA A 22 17.81 6.13 14.36
CA ALA A 22 16.42 6.60 14.22
C ALA A 22 16.10 7.10 12.79
N GLY A 23 17.05 7.76 12.13
CA GLY A 23 16.93 8.21 10.74
C GLY A 23 16.81 7.05 9.75
N LEU A 24 17.69 6.05 9.87
CA LEU A 24 17.67 4.83 9.06
C LEU A 24 16.35 4.06 9.23
N ARG A 25 15.87 3.89 10.47
CA ARG A 25 14.59 3.21 10.73
C ARG A 25 13.39 3.91 10.08
N ARG A 26 13.38 5.26 10.09
CA ARG A 26 12.34 6.05 9.39
C ARG A 26 12.42 5.87 7.87
N GLN A 27 13.63 5.84 7.30
CA GLN A 27 13.81 5.62 5.86
C GLN A 27 13.36 4.22 5.43
N PHE A 28 13.72 3.18 6.18
CA PHE A 28 13.25 1.82 5.92
C PHE A 28 11.73 1.69 6.02
N SER A 29 11.11 2.31 7.04
CA SER A 29 9.65 2.32 7.17
C SER A 29 8.96 3.02 5.99
N ARG A 30 9.51 4.14 5.51
CA ARG A 30 9.01 4.84 4.32
C ARG A 30 9.17 4.01 3.04
N ALA A 31 10.32 3.36 2.87
CA ALA A 31 10.55 2.49 1.73
C ALA A 31 9.59 1.28 1.74
N GLY A 32 9.41 0.64 2.91
CA GLY A 32 8.49 -0.48 3.07
C GLY A 32 7.03 -0.11 2.80
N THR A 33 6.57 1.04 3.28
CA THR A 33 5.21 1.54 3.00
C THR A 33 5.00 1.87 1.52
N ALA A 34 6.00 2.46 0.85
CA ALA A 34 5.95 2.73 -0.58
C ALA A 34 5.87 1.43 -1.41
N VAL A 35 6.72 0.44 -1.09
CA VAL A 35 6.73 -0.87 -1.76
C VAL A 35 5.40 -1.61 -1.55
N TRP A 36 4.87 -1.60 -0.33
CA TRP A 36 3.57 -2.20 -0.04
C TRP A 36 2.43 -1.53 -0.80
N GLY A 37 2.43 -0.20 -0.88
CA GLY A 37 1.46 0.55 -1.68
C GLY A 37 1.52 0.20 -3.16
N ALA A 38 2.72 0.07 -3.72
CA ALA A 38 2.92 -0.35 -5.11
C ALA A 38 2.39 -1.78 -5.35
N LEU A 39 2.74 -2.74 -4.49
CA LEU A 39 2.24 -4.11 -4.53
C LEU A 39 0.71 -4.17 -4.43
N GLN A 40 0.11 -3.37 -3.55
CA GLN A 40 -1.34 -3.30 -3.41
C GLN A 40 -2.00 -2.72 -4.67
N SER A 41 -1.45 -1.68 -5.26
CA SER A 41 -1.97 -1.09 -6.50
C SER A 41 -1.89 -2.06 -7.67
N LEU A 42 -0.76 -2.77 -7.81
CA LEU A 42 -0.56 -3.78 -8.83
C LEU A 42 -1.48 -4.99 -8.62
N GLY A 43 -1.64 -5.43 -7.37
CA GLY A 43 -2.58 -6.49 -7.00
C GLY A 43 -4.02 -6.12 -7.31
N ARG A 44 -4.44 -4.88 -7.03
CA ARG A 44 -5.77 -4.36 -7.39
C ARG A 44 -5.96 -4.29 -8.90
N ALA A 45 -4.98 -3.79 -9.65
CA ALA A 45 -5.05 -3.73 -11.10
C ALA A 45 -5.17 -5.13 -11.73
N ARG A 46 -4.39 -6.09 -11.24
CA ARG A 46 -4.45 -7.48 -11.68
C ARG A 46 -5.76 -8.15 -11.31
N ALA A 47 -6.24 -7.95 -10.08
CA ALA A 47 -7.54 -8.45 -9.64
C ALA A 47 -8.68 -7.84 -10.47
N HIS A 48 -8.61 -6.55 -10.80
CA HIS A 48 -9.58 -5.89 -11.66
C HIS A 48 -9.62 -6.49 -13.06
N ALA A 49 -8.46 -6.73 -13.67
CA ALA A 49 -8.36 -7.41 -14.96
C ALA A 49 -8.96 -8.83 -14.90
N GLN A 50 -8.68 -9.60 -13.84
CA GLN A 50 -9.24 -10.93 -13.67
C GLN A 50 -10.75 -10.94 -13.39
N LEU A 51 -11.25 -9.94 -12.67
CA LEU A 51 -12.69 -9.77 -12.44
C LEU A 51 -13.43 -9.41 -13.72
N LEU A 52 -12.85 -8.55 -14.57
CA LEU A 52 -13.41 -8.24 -15.88
C LEU A 52 -13.42 -9.49 -16.79
N GLU A 53 -12.31 -10.23 -16.83
CA GLU A 53 -12.24 -11.47 -17.61
C GLU A 53 -13.24 -12.53 -17.10
N LEU A 54 -13.44 -12.63 -15.78
CA LEU A 54 -14.46 -13.50 -15.19
C LEU A 54 -15.87 -13.05 -15.59
N ALA A 55 -16.15 -11.74 -15.54
CA ALA A 55 -17.43 -11.18 -15.95
C ALA A 55 -17.73 -11.49 -17.44
N ASP A 56 -16.75 -11.30 -18.32
CA ASP A 56 -16.88 -11.62 -19.75
C ASP A 56 -17.18 -13.12 -19.96
N ARG A 57 -16.51 -14.01 -19.21
CA ARG A 57 -16.78 -15.45 -19.26
C ARG A 57 -18.18 -15.78 -18.73
N CYS A 58 -18.62 -15.13 -17.66
CA CYS A 58 -19.97 -15.30 -17.14
C CYS A 58 -21.03 -14.83 -18.16
N GLU A 59 -20.81 -13.70 -18.84
CA GLU A 59 -21.68 -13.24 -19.92
C GLU A 59 -21.72 -14.24 -21.09
N ALA A 60 -20.58 -14.82 -21.46
CA ALA A 60 -20.51 -15.83 -22.52
C ALA A 60 -21.24 -17.13 -22.14
N LEU A 61 -21.19 -17.53 -20.87
CA LEU A 61 -21.89 -18.72 -20.37
C LEU A 61 -23.40 -18.50 -20.20
N GLN A 62 -23.84 -17.26 -19.99
CA GLN A 62 -25.25 -16.92 -19.76
C GLN A 62 -25.74 -15.82 -20.73
N PRO A 63 -25.82 -16.13 -22.04
CA PRO A 63 -26.14 -15.14 -23.06
C PRO A 63 -27.55 -14.55 -22.92
N THR A 64 -28.49 -15.33 -22.37
CA THR A 64 -29.88 -14.88 -22.13
C THR A 64 -29.93 -13.88 -20.98
N LEU A 65 -29.25 -14.16 -19.87
CA LEU A 65 -29.17 -13.28 -18.71
C LEU A 65 -28.47 -11.95 -19.07
N ALA A 66 -27.39 -12.02 -19.87
CA ALA A 66 -26.70 -10.83 -20.35
C ALA A 66 -27.59 -9.95 -21.26
N LYS A 67 -28.45 -10.57 -22.09
CA LYS A 67 -29.43 -9.83 -22.90
C LYS A 67 -30.47 -9.13 -22.03
N GLU A 68 -30.99 -9.81 -21.02
CA GLU A 68 -31.98 -9.25 -20.09
C GLU A 68 -31.40 -8.10 -19.27
N LEU A 69 -30.18 -8.24 -18.74
CA LEU A 69 -29.50 -7.17 -18.01
C LEU A 69 -29.21 -5.95 -18.89
N ARG A 70 -28.84 -6.14 -20.16
CA ARG A 70 -28.68 -5.01 -21.12
C ARG A 70 -30.02 -4.38 -21.51
N ALA A 71 -31.10 -5.14 -21.53
CA ALA A 71 -32.44 -4.61 -21.76
C ALA A 71 -32.89 -3.76 -20.56
N ALA A 72 -32.67 -4.26 -19.34
CA ALA A 72 -32.98 -3.57 -18.10
C ALA A 72 -32.13 -2.30 -17.91
N SER A 73 -30.83 -2.32 -18.23
CA SER A 73 -29.97 -1.14 -18.11
C SER A 73 -30.34 -0.02 -19.07
N ARG A 74 -30.92 -0.35 -20.23
CA ARG A 74 -31.45 0.63 -21.19
C ARG A 74 -32.80 1.23 -20.77
N GLN A 75 -33.53 0.54 -19.91
CA GLN A 75 -34.81 1.04 -19.40
C GLN A 75 -34.63 2.09 -18.30
N GLY A 76 -33.42 2.22 -17.73
CA GLY A 76 -33.14 3.15 -16.62
C GLY A 76 -33.97 2.82 -15.38
N PRO A 77 -33.67 3.41 -14.22
CA PRO A 77 -34.64 3.39 -13.13
C PRO A 77 -35.93 4.04 -13.65
N MET A 78 -37.02 3.26 -13.66
CA MET A 78 -38.37 3.82 -13.80
C MET A 78 -38.60 4.64 -12.53
N ASP A 79 -38.52 5.97 -12.68
CA ASP A 79 -38.97 6.92 -11.66
C ASP A 79 -40.44 6.69 -11.27
#